data_AF-A0A965EJZ0-F1
#
_entry.id   AF-A0A965EJZ0-F1
#
_cell.length_a   1.000
_cell.length_b   1.000
_cell.length_c   1.000
_cell.angle_alpha   90.00
_cell.angle_beta   90.00
_cell.angle_gamma   90.00
#
_symmetry.space_group_name_H-M   'P 1'
#
loop_
_entity.id
_entity.type
_entity.pdbx_description
1 polymer ?
#
loop_
_entity_poly.entity_id
_entity_poly.type
_entity_poly.pdbx_seq_one_letter_code
_entity_poly.pdbx_strand_id
1 'polypeptide(L)'
;GEDKFAEVNKIAVGSFDSLLHRKTVNFLSALKRYYASKKDKAMEQKEQVVMALMSTPEKAESFEIAKLRYQNQTVMDAVKNISTLDRIVEFRGQLHQKIYPIYADEHKPKHYFDFSANLYQPTKYFAGANHDTFRFNIMVIWAMTCVLFLTLYFDLLHRLIIRVESWLKYGKRRARD
;
A
#
# COMPACT_ATOMS: atom_id res chain seq x y z
N GLY A 1 -10.62 9.14 -12.25
CA GLY A 1 -11.34 10.30 -11.68
C GLY A 1 -10.99 11.54 -12.46
N GLU A 2 -9.70 11.90 -12.50
CA GLU A 2 -9.18 13.03 -13.29
C GLU A 2 -9.60 12.96 -14.77
N ASP A 3 -9.64 11.76 -15.36
CA ASP A 3 -10.10 11.49 -16.72
C ASP A 3 -11.59 11.85 -16.97
N LYS A 4 -12.39 12.02 -15.90
CA LYS A 4 -13.83 12.32 -15.97
C LYS A 4 -14.18 13.78 -15.68
N PHE A 5 -13.20 14.62 -15.34
CA PHE A 5 -13.41 16.06 -15.14
C PHE A 5 -12.36 16.85 -15.91
N ALA A 6 -12.68 17.25 -17.14
CA ALA A 6 -11.73 17.89 -18.06
C ALA A 6 -11.11 19.20 -17.52
N GLU A 7 -11.76 19.83 -16.54
CA GLU A 7 -11.35 21.13 -15.98
C GLU A 7 -10.57 21.01 -14.66
N VAL A 8 -10.12 19.80 -14.24
CA VAL A 8 -9.34 19.60 -12.99
C VAL A 8 -8.17 20.58 -12.91
N ASN A 9 -7.41 20.72 -14.01
CA ASN A 9 -6.20 21.55 -14.04
C ASN A 9 -6.49 23.07 -13.91
N LYS A 10 -7.76 23.49 -14.01
CA LYS A 10 -8.18 24.89 -13.85
C LYS A 10 -8.57 25.23 -12.42
N ILE A 11 -8.63 24.23 -11.52
CA ILE A 11 -8.87 24.42 -10.10
C ILE A 11 -7.55 24.89 -9.45
N ALA A 12 -7.17 26.13 -9.71
CA ALA A 12 -5.98 26.77 -9.18
C ALA A 12 -6.30 28.18 -8.65
N VAL A 13 -5.46 28.67 -7.75
CA VAL A 13 -5.58 30.02 -7.20
C VAL A 13 -5.46 31.03 -8.34
N GLY A 14 -6.49 31.85 -8.55
CA GLY A 14 -6.56 32.88 -9.60
C GLY A 14 -7.30 32.48 -10.88
N SER A 15 -7.56 31.19 -11.14
CA SER A 15 -8.33 30.71 -12.31
C SER A 15 -9.73 30.20 -11.97
N PHE A 16 -10.12 30.29 -10.69
CA PHE A 16 -11.38 29.77 -10.18
C PHE A 16 -12.52 30.78 -10.38
N ASP A 17 -13.41 30.52 -11.34
CA ASP A 17 -14.59 31.34 -11.63
C ASP A 17 -15.91 30.69 -11.18
N SER A 18 -17.01 31.43 -11.26
CA SER A 18 -18.35 30.96 -10.83
C SER A 18 -18.84 29.76 -11.66
N LEU A 19 -18.48 29.70 -12.95
CA LEU A 19 -18.85 28.61 -13.85
C LEU A 19 -18.11 27.31 -13.50
N LEU A 20 -16.80 27.39 -13.26
CA LEU A 20 -15.96 26.28 -12.80
C LEU A 20 -16.39 25.81 -11.41
N HIS A 21 -16.76 26.73 -10.51
CA HIS A 21 -17.32 26.38 -9.21
C HIS A 21 -18.56 25.49 -9.36
N ARG A 22 -19.54 25.92 -10.17
CA ARG A 22 -20.77 25.16 -10.40
C ARG A 22 -20.50 23.79 -11.01
N LYS A 23 -19.62 23.71 -12.01
CA LYS A 23 -19.22 22.44 -12.63
C LYS A 23 -18.54 21.50 -11.63
N THR A 24 -17.62 22.02 -10.83
CA THR A 24 -16.91 21.28 -9.78
C THR A 24 -17.87 20.74 -8.73
N VAL A 25 -18.77 21.56 -8.20
CA VAL A 25 -19.77 21.14 -7.20
C VAL A 25 -20.69 20.07 -7.76
N ASN A 26 -21.15 20.21 -9.01
CA ASN A 26 -22.00 19.22 -9.66
C ASN A 26 -21.26 17.88 -9.84
N PHE A 27 -20.00 17.92 -10.27
CA PHE A 27 -19.16 16.73 -10.40
C PHE A 27 -18.94 16.04 -9.05
N LEU A 28 -18.54 16.78 -8.01
CA LEU A 28 -18.34 16.23 -6.66
C LEU A 28 -19.64 15.65 -6.09
N SER A 29 -20.78 16.28 -6.35
CA SER A 29 -22.09 15.79 -5.92
C SER A 29 -22.48 14.49 -6.64
N ALA A 30 -22.20 14.37 -7.94
CA ALA A 30 -22.37 13.12 -8.68
C ALA A 30 -21.43 12.03 -8.16
N LEU A 31 -20.16 12.36 -7.92
CA LEU A 31 -19.16 11.45 -7.39
C LEU A 31 -19.54 10.93 -6.00
N LYS A 32 -20.00 11.82 -5.11
CA LYS A 32 -20.51 11.46 -3.78
C LYS A 32 -21.67 10.48 -3.86
N ARG A 33 -22.64 10.73 -4.75
CA ARG A 33 -23.78 9.82 -4.95
C ARG A 33 -23.35 8.46 -5.50
N TYR A 34 -22.43 8.45 -6.47
CA TYR A 34 -21.88 7.22 -7.03
C TYR A 34 -21.21 6.36 -5.96
N TYR A 35 -20.29 6.92 -5.17
CA TYR A 35 -19.59 6.17 -4.13
C TYR A 35 -20.50 5.78 -2.96
N ALA A 36 -21.50 6.60 -2.62
CA ALA A 36 -22.52 6.22 -1.63
C ALA A 36 -23.29 4.98 -2.10
N SER A 37 -23.84 4.99 -3.32
CA SER A 37 -24.55 3.85 -3.89
C SER A 37 -23.66 2.60 -4.00
N LYS A 38 -22.41 2.76 -4.42
CA LYS A 38 -21.44 1.66 -4.48
C LYS A 38 -21.18 1.05 -3.09
N LYS A 39 -21.00 1.89 -2.05
CA LYS A 39 -20.83 1.45 -0.67
C LYS A 39 -22.08 0.72 -0.17
N ASP A 40 -23.26 1.26 -0.42
CA ASP A 40 -24.52 0.69 0.07
C ASP A 40 -24.78 -0.68 -0.57
N LYS A 41 -24.56 -0.83 -1.88
CA LYS A 41 -24.64 -2.12 -2.58
C LYS A 41 -23.65 -3.15 -2.02
N ALA A 42 -22.41 -2.75 -1.76
CA ALA A 42 -21.40 -3.64 -1.18
C ALA A 42 -21.75 -4.06 0.26
N MET A 43 -22.33 -3.14 1.04
CA MET A 43 -22.79 -3.42 2.40
C MET A 43 -23.98 -4.39 2.38
N GLU A 44 -24.93 -4.21 1.47
CA GLU A 44 -26.07 -5.10 1.29
C GLU A 44 -25.61 -6.52 0.92
N GLN A 45 -24.69 -6.65 -0.04
CA GLN A 45 -24.12 -7.95 -0.42
C GLN A 45 -23.43 -8.64 0.76
N LYS A 46 -22.68 -7.90 1.57
CA LYS A 46 -22.06 -8.42 2.78
C LYS A 46 -23.13 -8.91 3.77
N GLU A 47 -24.16 -8.11 4.01
CA GLU A 47 -25.22 -8.42 4.96
C GLU A 47 -25.98 -9.70 4.55
N GLN A 48 -26.28 -9.87 3.26
CA GLN A 48 -26.91 -11.08 2.73
C GLN A 48 -26.08 -12.34 3.03
N VAL A 49 -24.76 -12.27 2.89
CA VAL A 49 -23.86 -13.39 3.22
C VAL A 49 -23.85 -13.65 4.72
N VAL A 50 -23.78 -12.61 5.56
CA VAL A 50 -23.82 -12.75 7.02
C VAL A 50 -25.14 -13.38 7.47
N MET A 51 -26.27 -12.92 6.95
CA MET A 51 -27.60 -13.49 7.23
C MET A 51 -27.66 -14.98 6.86
N ALA A 52 -27.11 -15.37 5.70
CA ALA A 52 -27.04 -16.78 5.28
C ALA A 52 -26.17 -17.64 6.21
N LEU A 53 -25.08 -17.07 6.74
CA LEU A 53 -24.19 -17.70 7.71
C LEU A 53 -24.75 -17.71 9.14
N MET A 54 -25.79 -16.93 9.44
CA MET A 54 -26.43 -16.86 10.76
C MET A 54 -27.87 -17.38 10.74
N SER A 55 -28.27 -18.11 9.69
CA SER A 55 -29.66 -18.51 9.45
C SER A 55 -30.24 -19.48 10.50
N THR A 56 -29.38 -20.17 11.25
CA THR A 56 -29.76 -21.11 12.32
C THR A 56 -28.86 -20.89 13.54
N PRO A 57 -29.28 -21.30 14.75
CA PRO A 57 -28.46 -21.15 15.97
C PRO A 57 -27.08 -21.81 15.85
N GLU A 58 -27.01 -23.03 15.30
CA GLU A 58 -25.76 -23.76 15.09
C GLU A 58 -24.81 -23.03 14.12
N LYS A 59 -25.36 -22.47 13.03
CA LYS A 59 -24.55 -21.72 12.07
C LYS A 59 -24.05 -20.41 12.67
N ALA A 60 -24.89 -19.71 13.44
CA ALA A 60 -24.49 -18.50 14.14
C ALA A 60 -23.34 -18.75 15.13
N GLU A 61 -23.39 -19.86 15.88
CA GLU A 61 -22.28 -20.28 16.75
C GLU A 61 -21.01 -20.57 15.94
N SER A 62 -21.14 -21.31 14.83
CA SER A 62 -19.99 -21.61 13.94
C SER A 62 -19.36 -20.35 13.35
N PHE A 63 -20.18 -19.34 13.02
CA PHE A 63 -19.74 -18.06 12.49
C PHE A 63 -19.00 -17.25 13.55
N GLU A 64 -19.50 -17.19 14.79
CA GLU A 64 -18.81 -16.49 15.87
C GLU A 64 -17.47 -17.16 16.22
N ILE A 65 -17.40 -18.50 16.23
CA ILE A 65 -16.11 -19.21 16.41
C ILE A 65 -15.13 -18.86 15.29
N ALA A 66 -15.58 -18.86 14.04
CA ALA A 66 -14.74 -18.50 12.90
C ALA A 66 -14.26 -17.03 12.99
N LYS A 67 -15.14 -16.12 13.38
CA LYS A 67 -14.83 -14.71 13.58
C LYS A 67 -13.79 -14.50 14.68
N LEU A 68 -13.94 -15.16 15.82
CA LEU A 68 -12.94 -15.12 16.91
C LEU A 68 -11.58 -15.69 16.49
N ARG A 69 -11.57 -16.71 15.61
CA ARG A 69 -10.33 -17.34 15.13
C ARG A 69 -9.57 -16.50 14.11
N TYR A 70 -10.29 -15.81 13.22
CA TYR A 70 -9.69 -15.16 12.04
C TYR A 70 -9.71 -13.63 12.07
N GLN A 71 -10.43 -13.00 13.01
CA GLN A 71 -10.45 -11.54 13.13
C GLN A 71 -9.81 -11.09 14.43
N ASN A 72 -8.86 -10.16 14.31
CA ASN A 72 -8.34 -9.39 15.43
C ASN A 72 -8.75 -7.94 15.26
N GLN A 73 -9.70 -7.49 16.09
CA GLN A 73 -10.25 -6.13 16.02
C GLN A 73 -9.17 -5.06 16.21
N THR A 74 -8.25 -5.26 17.19
CA THR A 74 -7.14 -4.33 17.44
C THR A 74 -6.23 -4.18 16.23
N VAL A 75 -5.90 -5.29 15.57
CA VAL A 75 -5.09 -5.25 14.33
C VAL A 75 -5.86 -4.57 13.21
N MET A 76 -7.14 -4.88 13.03
CA MET A 76 -7.98 -4.24 12.01
C MET A 76 -8.06 -2.73 12.21
N ASP A 77 -8.23 -2.25 13.43
CA ASP A 77 -8.35 -0.83 13.74
C ASP A 77 -7.02 -0.11 13.56
N ALA A 78 -5.90 -0.76 13.91
CA ALA A 78 -4.56 -0.26 13.68
C ALA A 78 -4.26 -0.12 12.18
N VAL A 79 -4.49 -1.15 11.36
CA VAL A 79 -4.18 -1.11 9.91
C VAL A 79 -5.15 -0.23 9.13
N LYS A 80 -6.39 -0.06 9.59
CA LYS A 80 -7.35 0.87 8.99
C LYS A 80 -7.18 2.30 9.49
N ASN A 81 -6.44 2.52 10.57
CA ASN A 81 -6.20 3.82 11.17
C ASN A 81 -7.50 4.64 11.37
N ILE A 82 -8.57 3.99 11.85
CA ILE A 82 -9.90 4.61 11.97
C ILE A 82 -10.00 5.62 13.12
N SER A 83 -9.11 5.52 14.12
CA SER A 83 -9.06 6.38 15.30
C SER A 83 -8.32 7.70 15.06
N THR A 84 -7.75 7.91 13.87
CA THR A 84 -7.04 9.14 13.55
C THR A 84 -7.99 10.34 13.53
N LEU A 85 -7.62 11.43 14.21
CA LEU A 85 -8.37 12.69 14.19
C LEU A 85 -8.36 13.28 12.78
N ASP A 86 -7.18 13.36 12.17
CA ASP A 86 -6.99 13.89 10.83
C ASP A 86 -7.09 12.76 9.78
N ARG A 87 -8.29 12.61 9.20
CA ARG A 87 -8.56 11.58 8.18
C ARG A 87 -7.89 11.85 6.84
N ILE A 88 -7.66 13.12 6.52
CA ILE A 88 -6.99 13.60 5.33
C ILE A 88 -6.00 14.67 5.80
N VAL A 89 -4.77 14.61 5.30
CA VAL A 89 -3.73 15.62 5.59
C VAL A 89 -3.23 16.23 4.29
N GLU A 90 -2.93 17.52 4.33
CA GLU A 90 -2.24 18.18 3.24
C GLU A 90 -0.73 18.06 3.44
N PHE A 91 -0.03 17.55 2.44
CA PHE A 91 1.43 17.51 2.41
C PHE A 91 1.93 17.88 1.03
N ARG A 92 2.83 18.87 0.95
CA ARG A 92 3.40 19.37 -0.33
C ARG A 92 2.34 19.77 -1.36
N GLY A 93 1.25 20.39 -0.92
CA GLY A 93 0.14 20.82 -1.79
C GLY A 93 -0.72 19.68 -2.32
N GLN A 94 -0.58 18.46 -1.76
CA GLN A 94 -1.39 17.30 -2.10
C GLN A 94 -2.17 16.82 -0.88
N LEU A 95 -3.41 16.39 -1.10
CA LEU A 95 -4.23 15.77 -0.06
C LEU A 95 -3.93 14.27 -0.02
N HIS A 96 -3.46 13.79 1.13
CA HIS A 96 -3.19 12.39 1.39
C HIS A 96 -4.23 11.80 2.34
N GLN A 97 -4.78 10.65 1.96
CA GLN A 97 -5.75 9.95 2.79
C GLN A 97 -5.02 9.16 3.90
N LYS A 98 -5.28 9.50 5.17
CA LYS A 98 -4.73 8.78 6.33
C LYS A 98 -5.64 7.68 6.85
N ILE A 99 -6.95 7.80 6.65
CA ILE A 99 -7.92 6.78 7.03
C ILE A 99 -7.93 5.66 5.99
N TYR A 100 -8.07 4.41 6.42
CA TYR A 100 -8.10 3.22 5.57
C TYR A 100 -6.88 3.04 4.65
N PRO A 101 -5.63 3.19 5.14
CA PRO A 101 -4.44 3.11 4.29
C PRO A 101 -4.26 1.72 3.65
N ILE A 102 -4.74 0.65 4.31
CA ILE A 102 -4.76 -0.72 3.75
C ILE A 102 -5.58 -0.87 2.46
N TYR A 103 -6.53 0.04 2.21
CA TYR A 103 -7.35 0.06 1.00
C TYR A 103 -6.93 1.15 0.00
N ALA A 104 -5.89 1.92 0.33
CA ALA A 104 -5.38 2.96 -0.54
C ALA A 104 -4.53 2.31 -1.65
N ASP A 105 -5.08 2.26 -2.86
CA ASP A 105 -4.35 1.83 -4.05
C ASP A 105 -3.74 3.07 -4.73
N GLU A 106 -2.77 3.67 -4.05
CA GLU A 106 -2.07 4.88 -4.53
C GLU A 106 -0.73 4.55 -5.22
N HIS A 107 -0.59 3.31 -5.71
CA HIS A 107 0.66 2.86 -6.31
C HIS A 107 0.91 3.59 -7.64
N LYS A 108 1.86 4.53 -7.63
CA LYS A 108 2.36 5.23 -8.82
C LYS A 108 3.82 4.82 -9.06
N PRO A 109 4.06 3.62 -9.63
CA PRO A 109 5.41 3.12 -9.82
C PRO A 109 6.19 4.09 -10.73
N LYS A 110 7.36 4.54 -10.28
CA LYS A 110 8.19 5.48 -11.05
C LYS A 110 8.94 4.80 -12.19
N HIS A 111 9.23 3.51 -12.03
CA HIS A 111 9.98 2.71 -12.99
C HIS A 111 9.64 1.21 -12.87
N TYR A 112 10.08 0.41 -13.83
CA TYR A 112 9.72 -1.02 -13.97
C TYR A 112 10.05 -1.88 -12.72
N PHE A 113 11.12 -1.55 -12.01
CA PHE A 113 11.56 -2.24 -10.78
C PHE A 113 11.16 -1.52 -9.49
N ASP A 114 10.20 -0.58 -9.55
CA ASP A 114 9.73 0.10 -8.34
C ASP A 114 8.78 -0.83 -7.58
N PHE A 115 9.17 -1.21 -6.36
CA PHE A 115 8.39 -2.02 -5.43
C PHE A 115 7.93 -1.21 -4.20
N SER A 116 8.05 0.12 -4.27
CA SER A 116 7.69 1.03 -3.18
C SER A 116 6.18 1.05 -2.98
N ALA A 117 5.73 0.55 -1.84
CA ALA A 117 4.32 0.51 -1.46
C ALA A 117 4.06 1.37 -0.23
N ASN A 118 2.82 1.84 -0.08
CA ASN A 118 2.38 2.38 1.19
C ASN A 118 2.40 1.28 2.27
N LEU A 119 2.60 1.69 3.53
CA LEU A 119 2.57 0.77 4.65
C LEU A 119 1.19 0.08 4.73
N TYR A 120 1.19 -1.23 4.96
CA TYR A 120 0.01 -2.11 4.99
C TYR A 120 -0.67 -2.39 3.64
N GLN A 121 -0.07 -2.00 2.51
CA GLN A 121 -0.65 -2.34 1.21
C GLN A 121 -0.56 -3.85 0.93
N PRO A 122 -1.67 -4.51 0.53
CA PRO A 122 -1.69 -5.96 0.29
C PRO A 122 -1.00 -6.35 -1.03
N THR A 123 -0.71 -5.38 -1.89
CA THR A 123 -0.08 -5.58 -3.19
C THR A 123 1.21 -4.78 -3.32
N LYS A 124 2.16 -5.32 -4.06
CA LYS A 124 3.37 -4.64 -4.52
C LYS A 124 3.45 -4.71 -6.03
N TYR A 125 3.71 -3.59 -6.67
CA TYR A 125 4.09 -3.60 -8.07
C TYR A 125 5.54 -4.08 -8.19
N PHE A 126 5.82 -4.99 -9.09
CA PHE A 126 7.19 -5.37 -9.41
C PHE A 126 7.24 -5.96 -10.81
N ALA A 127 8.21 -5.53 -11.62
CA ALA A 127 8.46 -6.06 -12.95
C ALA A 127 7.20 -6.11 -13.85
N GLY A 128 6.42 -5.04 -13.89
CA GLY A 128 5.26 -4.92 -14.78
C GLY A 128 3.95 -5.49 -14.22
N ALA A 129 3.98 -6.20 -13.09
CA ALA A 129 2.81 -6.87 -12.52
C ALA A 129 2.59 -6.55 -11.04
N ASN A 130 1.35 -6.71 -10.58
CA ASN A 130 1.01 -6.63 -9.17
C ASN A 130 1.16 -8.02 -8.53
N HIS A 131 1.96 -8.09 -7.48
CA HIS A 131 2.18 -9.28 -6.68
C HIS A 131 1.60 -9.07 -5.28
N ASP A 132 1.04 -10.13 -4.72
CA ASP A 132 0.63 -10.15 -3.31
C ASP A 132 1.86 -9.92 -2.39
N THR A 133 1.72 -8.99 -1.44
CA THR A 133 2.82 -8.58 -0.55
C THR A 133 3.38 -9.75 0.25
N PHE A 134 2.53 -10.69 0.67
CA PHE A 134 2.98 -11.87 1.40
C PHE A 134 3.86 -12.75 0.52
N ARG A 135 3.39 -13.11 -0.68
CA ARG A 135 4.19 -13.93 -1.63
C ARG A 135 5.49 -13.24 -2.02
N PHE A 136 5.44 -11.94 -2.32
CA PHE A 136 6.62 -11.17 -2.70
C PHE A 136 7.67 -11.17 -1.59
N ASN A 137 7.29 -10.84 -0.35
CA ASN A 137 8.22 -10.79 0.77
C ASN A 137 8.83 -12.17 1.07
N ILE A 138 8.05 -13.25 0.99
CA ILE A 138 8.57 -14.62 1.14
C ILE A 138 9.60 -14.95 0.07
N MET A 139 9.34 -14.63 -1.20
CA MET A 139 10.31 -14.83 -2.29
C MET A 139 11.61 -14.04 -2.05
N VAL A 140 11.51 -12.80 -1.57
CA VAL A 140 12.69 -11.97 -1.26
C VAL A 140 13.52 -12.57 -0.12
N ILE A 141 12.87 -13.07 0.93
CA ILE A 141 13.58 -13.76 2.04
C ILE A 141 14.31 -14.99 1.52
N TRP A 142 13.66 -15.82 0.71
CA TRP A 142 14.31 -16.98 0.09
C TRP A 142 15.47 -16.57 -0.82
N ALA A 143 15.30 -15.53 -1.62
CA ALA A 143 16.37 -15.01 -2.47
C ALA A 143 17.58 -14.54 -1.64
N MET A 144 17.35 -13.80 -0.55
CA MET A 144 18.42 -13.38 0.37
C MET A 144 19.13 -14.59 0.99
N THR A 145 18.39 -15.60 1.45
CA THR A 145 18.95 -16.83 2.01
C THR A 145 19.82 -17.58 0.99
N CYS A 146 19.34 -17.73 -0.26
CA CYS A 146 20.12 -18.35 -1.33
C CYS A 146 21.40 -17.56 -1.64
N VAL A 147 21.32 -16.23 -1.73
CA VAL A 147 22.48 -15.37 -1.95
C VAL A 147 23.50 -15.50 -0.82
N LEU A 148 23.05 -15.50 0.43
CA LEU A 148 23.91 -15.71 1.60
C LEU A 148 24.57 -17.09 1.60
N PHE A 149 23.81 -18.13 1.26
CA PHE A 149 24.35 -19.48 1.14
C PHE A 149 25.44 -19.57 0.07
N LEU A 150 25.21 -19.00 -1.12
CA LEU A 150 26.23 -18.96 -2.19
C LEU A 150 27.46 -18.14 -1.77
N THR A 151 27.25 -17.01 -1.10
CA THR A 151 28.33 -16.15 -0.60
C THR A 151 29.22 -16.92 0.38
N LEU A 152 28.62 -17.71 1.26
CA LEU A 152 29.34 -18.55 2.22
C LEU A 152 30.02 -19.74 1.53
N TYR A 153 29.31 -20.43 0.62
CA TYR A 153 29.83 -21.60 -0.09
C TYR A 153 31.11 -21.28 -0.90
N PHE A 154 31.14 -20.13 -1.57
CA PHE A 154 32.33 -19.69 -2.33
C PHE A 154 33.36 -18.94 -1.49
N ASP A 155 33.14 -18.81 -0.18
CA ASP A 155 33.98 -18.05 0.73
C ASP A 155 34.21 -16.60 0.26
N LEU A 156 33.17 -15.99 -0.31
CA LEU A 156 33.24 -14.71 -1.00
C LEU A 156 33.57 -13.57 -0.01
N LEU A 157 33.06 -13.68 1.22
CA LEU A 157 33.33 -12.73 2.30
C LEU A 157 34.82 -12.70 2.66
N HIS A 158 35.46 -13.85 2.84
CA HIS A 158 36.88 -13.94 3.14
C HIS A 158 37.74 -13.38 1.99
N ARG A 159 37.40 -13.69 0.73
CA ARG A 159 38.07 -13.09 -0.43
C ARG A 159 37.93 -11.57 -0.48
N LEU A 160 36.76 -11.04 -0.11
CA LEU A 160 36.55 -9.60 -0.01
C LEU A 160 37.42 -8.98 1.09
N ILE A 161 37.53 -9.61 2.26
CA ILE A 161 38.38 -9.14 3.36
C ILE A 161 39.86 -9.07 2.92
N ILE A 162 40.38 -10.14 2.28
CA ILE A 162 41.75 -10.16 1.77
C ILE A 162 41.98 -9.05 0.74
N ARG A 163 41.03 -8.83 -0.19
CA ARG A 163 41.12 -7.74 -1.16
C ARG A 163 41.13 -6.37 -0.49
N VAL A 164 40.29 -6.14 0.50
CA VAL A 164 40.24 -4.86 1.23
C VAL A 164 41.54 -4.63 2.00
N GLU A 165 42.06 -5.64 2.69
CA GLU A 165 43.32 -5.54 3.43
C GLU A 165 44.49 -5.21 2.49
N SER A 166 44.59 -5.90 1.35
CA SER A 166 45.63 -5.62 0.36
C SER A 166 45.52 -4.20 -0.18
N TRP A 167 44.32 -3.73 -0.54
CA TRP A 167 44.08 -2.35 -1.00
C TRP A 167 44.51 -1.30 0.03
N LEU A 168 44.15 -1.49 1.31
CA LEU A 168 44.55 -0.60 2.40
C LEU A 168 46.08 -0.59 2.62
N LYS A 169 46.75 -1.74 2.49
CA LYS A 169 48.22 -1.84 2.58
C LYS A 169 48.92 -1.12 1.43
N TYR A 170 48.40 -1.21 0.20
CA TYR A 170 48.95 -0.48 -0.96
C TYR A 170 48.77 1.04 -0.82
N GLY A 171 47.64 1.51 -0.27
CA GLY A 171 47.43 2.94 0.01
C GLY A 171 48.41 3.53 1.04
N LYS A 172 48.76 2.76 2.09
CA LYS A 172 49.73 3.19 3.12
C LYS A 172 51.18 3.24 2.63
N ARG A 173 51.56 2.42 1.64
CA ARG A 173 52.92 2.46 1.06
C ARG A 173 53.11 3.70 0.20
N ARG A 174 52.11 4.08 -0.59
CA ARG A 174 52.12 5.26 -1.47
C ARG A 174 52.11 6.61 -0.74
N ALA A 175 51.92 6.63 0.59
CA ALA A 175 51.94 7.83 1.44
C ALA A 175 53.21 7.94 2.30
N ARG A 176 54.11 6.95 2.23
CA ARG A 176 55.42 6.96 2.91
C ARG A 176 56.59 7.16 1.96
N ASP A 177 56.34 7.11 0.66
CA ASP A 177 57.23 7.57 -0.41
C ASP A 177 56.83 8.99 -0.82
#